data_AF-A0AAX6LGC9-F1
#
_entry.id   AF-A0AAX6LGC9-F1
#
_cell.length_a   1.000
_cell.length_b   1.000
_cell.length_c   1.000
_cell.angle_alpha   90.00
_cell.angle_beta   90.00
_cell.angle_gamma   90.00
#
_symmetry.space_group_name_H-M   'P 1'
#
loop_
_entity.id
_entity.type
_entity.pdbx_description
1 polymer ?
#
loop_
_entity_poly.entity_id
_entity_poly.type
_entity_poly.pdbx_seq_one_letter_code
_entity_poly.pdbx_strand_id
1 'polypeptide(L)'
;MQPKFLVTVITLAIVTALFDLVIMLVILIFLHSIKPTGSIFNIKRKIIARRKYLHEPLKHDHTARKYFILGFVTVCVPFICTVSQLSTATYDYQVPLAVLICVFYLLTWRFSRAIDLIHNYWEQPAHSHPEFELASEKTFWLRGLIFKSALVIGMILSILIAVGTIYFGI
;
A
#
# COMPACT_ATOMS: atom_id res chain seq x y z
N MET A 1 -2.94 -12.30 -36.65
CA MET A 1 -2.03 -11.61 -35.69
C MET A 1 -1.73 -12.61 -34.59
N GLN A 2 -0.46 -12.96 -34.39
CA GLN A 2 -0.06 -14.24 -33.77
C GLN A 2 -0.31 -14.25 -32.24
N PRO A 3 -0.91 -15.32 -31.67
CA PRO A 3 -1.13 -15.45 -30.23
C PRO A 3 0.17 -15.25 -29.42
N LYS A 4 1.32 -15.63 -29.99
CA LYS A 4 2.65 -15.40 -29.40
C LYS A 4 2.96 -13.92 -29.12
N PHE A 5 2.56 -13.00 -30.00
CA PHE A 5 2.78 -11.56 -29.78
C PHE A 5 1.98 -11.05 -28.58
N LEU A 6 0.72 -11.48 -28.45
CA LEU A 6 -0.17 -11.05 -27.38
C LEU A 6 0.27 -11.62 -26.01
N VAL A 7 0.75 -12.86 -26.00
CA VAL A 7 1.41 -13.47 -24.83
C VAL A 7 2.61 -12.63 -24.39
N THR A 8 3.52 -12.30 -25.31
CA THR A 8 4.70 -11.49 -24.99
C THR A 8 4.34 -10.13 -24.41
N VAL A 9 3.33 -9.45 -24.98
CA VAL A 9 2.86 -8.15 -24.48
C VAL A 9 2.30 -8.27 -23.06
N ILE A 10 1.48 -9.28 -22.78
CA ILE A 10 0.89 -9.50 -21.44
C ILE A 10 1.98 -9.85 -20.42
N THR A 11 2.88 -10.77 -20.76
CA THR A 11 4.01 -11.12 -19.88
C THR A 11 4.87 -9.90 -19.57
N LEU A 12 5.17 -9.07 -20.58
CA LEU A 12 5.95 -7.84 -20.37
C LEU A 12 5.20 -6.86 -19.46
N ALA A 13 3.89 -6.68 -19.66
CA ALA A 13 3.07 -5.81 -18.82
C ALA A 13 3.03 -6.28 -17.35
N ILE A 14 2.93 -7.59 -17.11
CA ILE A 14 2.98 -8.19 -15.77
C ILE A 14 4.35 -7.90 -15.13
N VAL A 15 5.44 -8.12 -15.85
CA VAL A 15 6.81 -7.86 -15.36
C VAL A 15 7.01 -6.38 -15.05
N THR A 16 6.58 -5.48 -15.93
CA THR A 16 6.66 -4.03 -15.70
C THR A 16 5.87 -3.61 -14.47
N ALA A 17 4.63 -4.08 -14.31
CA ALA A 17 3.81 -3.77 -13.14
C ALA A 17 4.44 -4.26 -11.82
N LEU A 18 5.10 -5.42 -11.83
CA LEU A 18 5.87 -5.91 -10.69
C LEU A 18 7.05 -4.99 -10.35
N PHE A 19 7.83 -4.58 -11.36
CA PHE A 19 8.95 -3.65 -11.15
C PHE A 19 8.47 -2.30 -10.62
N ASP A 20 7.38 -1.76 -11.17
CA ASP A 20 6.80 -0.50 -10.70
C ASP A 20 6.37 -0.60 -9.24
N LEU A 21 5.73 -1.71 -8.84
CA LEU A 21 5.37 -1.94 -7.44
C LEU A 21 6.59 -1.98 -6.51
N VAL A 22 7.67 -2.65 -6.92
CA VAL A 22 8.92 -2.69 -6.16
C VAL A 22 9.53 -1.30 -6.03
N ILE A 23 9.61 -0.54 -7.14
CA ILE A 23 10.15 0.82 -7.15
C ILE A 23 9.31 1.73 -6.23
N MET A 24 7.98 1.68 -6.33
CA MET A 24 7.08 2.46 -5.48
C MET A 24 7.24 2.10 -4.00
N LEU A 25 7.39 0.81 -3.67
CA LEU A 25 7.63 0.38 -2.29
C LEU A 25 8.95 0.93 -1.75
N VAL A 26 10.02 0.88 -2.54
CA VAL A 26 11.32 1.45 -2.19
C VAL A 26 11.20 2.96 -1.94
N ILE A 27 10.53 3.69 -2.83
CA ILE A 27 10.30 5.13 -2.66
C ILE A 27 9.50 5.41 -1.38
N LEU A 28 8.45 4.63 -1.09
CA LEU A 28 7.65 4.76 0.14
C LEU A 28 8.46 4.49 1.42
N ILE A 29 9.48 3.62 1.35
CA ILE A 29 10.40 3.40 2.48
C ILE A 29 11.24 4.65 2.73
N PHE A 30 11.74 5.31 1.67
CA PHE A 30 12.57 6.51 1.80
C PHE A 30 11.77 7.78 2.16
N LEU A 31 10.53 7.91 1.68
CA LEU A 31 9.65 9.06 1.96
C LEU A 31 9.01 8.96 3.36
N HIS A 32 9.79 9.16 4.42
CA HIS A 32 9.30 9.06 5.80
C HIS A 32 8.23 10.11 6.15
N SER A 33 7.13 9.68 6.80
CA SER A 33 6.07 10.56 7.32
C SER A 33 6.49 11.36 8.56
N ILE A 34 7.51 10.88 9.28
CA ILE A 34 8.09 11.56 10.44
C ILE A 34 9.62 11.42 10.41
N LYS A 35 10.32 12.45 10.89
CA LYS A 35 11.77 12.44 11.12
C LYS A 35 12.02 12.47 12.63
N PRO A 36 12.48 11.37 13.25
CA PRO A 36 12.74 11.34 14.69
C PRO A 36 13.81 12.36 15.10
N THR A 37 13.59 13.07 16.20
CA THR A 37 14.52 14.09 16.69
C THR A 37 15.75 13.42 17.32
N GLY A 38 16.91 13.53 16.67
CA GLY A 38 18.20 13.00 17.13
C GLY A 38 18.95 12.14 16.11
N SER A 39 20.01 11.45 16.57
CA SER A 39 20.90 10.68 15.70
C SER A 39 20.17 9.58 14.92
N ILE A 40 20.51 9.47 13.63
CA ILE A 40 19.97 8.48 12.69
C ILE A 40 20.28 7.04 13.13
N PHE A 41 21.30 6.81 13.98
CA PHE A 41 21.68 5.47 14.43
C PHE A 41 20.93 4.98 15.68
N ASN A 42 20.11 5.83 16.32
CA ASN A 42 19.38 5.43 17.53
C ASN A 42 18.03 4.75 17.20
N ILE A 43 18.08 3.45 16.91
CA ILE A 43 16.91 2.62 16.56
C ILE A 43 15.82 2.69 17.65
N LYS A 44 16.20 2.68 18.93
CA LYS A 44 15.25 2.73 20.05
C LYS A 44 14.40 4.00 20.00
N ARG A 45 15.00 5.17 19.74
CA ARG A 45 14.25 6.43 19.58
C ARG A 45 13.33 6.41 18.36
N LYS A 46 13.77 5.85 17.23
CA LYS A 46 12.93 5.73 16.03
C LYS A 46 11.67 4.89 16.30
N ILE A 47 11.81 3.77 17.02
CA ILE A 47 10.67 2.92 17.39
C ILE A 47 9.71 3.67 18.30
N ILE A 48 10.22 4.37 19.32
CA ILE A 48 9.38 5.15 20.25
C ILE A 48 8.63 6.26 19.51
N ALA A 49 9.30 7.03 18.65
CA ALA A 49 8.69 8.10 17.86
C ALA A 49 7.60 7.56 16.92
N ARG A 50 7.87 6.48 16.18
CA ARG A 50 6.88 5.82 15.31
C ARG A 50 5.69 5.30 16.10
N ARG A 51 5.94 4.67 17.26
CA ARG A 51 4.86 4.20 18.13
C ARG A 51 4.02 5.37 18.62
N LYS A 52 4.63 6.46 19.09
CA LYS A 52 3.90 7.65 19.56
C LYS A 52 3.07 8.25 18.42
N TYR A 53 3.67 8.50 17.26
CA TYR A 53 3.01 9.04 16.07
C TYR A 53 1.75 8.25 15.68
N LEU A 54 1.83 6.92 15.70
CA LEU A 54 0.70 6.06 15.35
C LEU A 54 -0.31 5.92 16.49
N HIS A 55 0.14 5.67 17.73
CA HIS A 55 -0.77 5.24 18.79
C HIS A 55 -1.54 6.38 19.44
N GLU A 56 -0.95 7.58 19.53
CA GLU A 56 -1.57 8.69 20.25
C GLU A 56 -2.84 9.22 19.58
N PRO A 57 -2.90 9.44 18.25
CA PRO A 57 -4.14 9.83 17.57
C PRO A 57 -5.22 8.73 17.70
N LEU A 58 -4.81 7.46 17.60
CA LEU A 58 -5.73 6.33 17.68
C LEU A 58 -6.33 6.15 19.08
N LYS A 59 -5.70 6.67 20.14
CA LYS A 59 -6.29 6.69 21.49
C LYS A 59 -7.48 7.64 21.58
N HIS A 60 -7.37 8.80 20.94
CA HIS A 60 -8.29 9.92 21.10
C HIS A 60 -9.41 9.93 20.05
N ASP A 61 -9.15 9.44 18.83
CA ASP A 61 -10.14 9.37 17.75
C ASP A 61 -10.55 7.93 17.41
N HIS A 62 -11.80 7.59 17.75
CA HIS A 62 -12.40 6.28 17.44
C HIS A 62 -12.54 6.02 15.93
N THR A 63 -12.75 7.07 15.14
CA THR A 63 -12.87 6.97 13.67
C THR A 63 -11.51 6.64 13.06
N ALA A 64 -10.46 7.36 13.46
CA ALA A 64 -9.08 7.07 13.06
C ALA A 64 -8.69 5.63 13.43
N ARG A 65 -9.02 5.19 14.66
CA ARG A 65 -8.79 3.80 15.10
C ARG A 65 -9.48 2.78 14.22
N LYS A 66 -10.78 2.96 13.95
CA LYS A 66 -11.55 2.05 13.10
C LYS A 66 -10.96 1.97 11.70
N TYR A 67 -10.64 3.10 11.09
CA TYR A 67 -10.09 3.13 9.73
C TYR A 67 -8.68 2.54 9.67
N PHE A 68 -7.86 2.75 10.71
CA PHE A 68 -6.52 2.15 10.77
C PHE A 68 -6.58 0.63 10.84
N ILE A 69 -7.44 0.08 11.71
CA ILE A 69 -7.62 -1.37 11.86
C ILE A 69 -8.15 -1.98 10.55
N LEU A 70 -9.21 -1.39 9.98
CA LEU A 70 -9.79 -1.87 8.73
C LEU A 70 -8.78 -1.77 7.58
N GLY A 71 -8.04 -0.67 7.49
CA GLY A 71 -6.98 -0.50 6.49
C GLY A 71 -5.86 -1.53 6.61
N PHE A 72 -5.45 -1.86 7.84
CA PHE A 72 -4.46 -2.90 8.08
C PHE A 72 -4.95 -4.28 7.59
N VAL A 73 -6.18 -4.66 7.96
CA VAL A 73 -6.79 -5.92 7.53
C VAL A 73 -6.90 -5.97 6.01
N THR A 74 -7.34 -4.89 5.37
CA THR A 74 -7.58 -4.87 3.93
C THR A 74 -6.30 -4.84 3.10
N VAL A 75 -5.14 -4.51 3.68
CA VAL A 75 -3.83 -4.63 3.02
C VAL A 75 -3.30 -6.06 3.06
N CYS A 76 -3.52 -6.79 4.15
CA CYS A 76 -2.99 -8.14 4.30
C CYS A 76 -3.67 -9.17 3.37
N VAL A 77 -4.99 -9.07 3.22
CA VAL A 77 -5.76 -10.00 2.38
C VAL A 77 -5.30 -10.01 0.91
N PRO A 78 -5.19 -8.87 0.19
CA PRO A 78 -4.78 -8.88 -1.20
C PRO A 78 -3.34 -9.35 -1.37
N PHE A 79 -2.45 -9.14 -0.38
CA PHE A 79 -1.11 -9.71 -0.42
C PHE A 79 -1.15 -11.26 -0.44
N ILE A 80 -1.94 -11.86 0.46
CA ILE A 80 -2.14 -13.32 0.51
C ILE A 80 -2.78 -13.80 -0.80
N CYS A 81 -3.84 -13.13 -1.26
CA CYS A 81 -4.53 -13.50 -2.49
C CYS A 81 -3.63 -13.39 -3.73
N THR A 82 -2.78 -12.37 -3.85
CA THR A 82 -1.83 -12.23 -4.95
C THR A 82 -0.79 -13.35 -4.94
N VAL A 83 -0.29 -13.75 -3.76
CA VAL A 83 0.61 -14.92 -3.63
C VAL A 83 -0.12 -16.21 -4.03
N SER A 84 -1.38 -16.38 -3.63
CA SER A 84 -2.21 -17.51 -4.08
C SER A 84 -2.43 -17.48 -5.59
N GLN A 85 -2.69 -16.31 -6.17
CA GLN A 85 -2.92 -16.12 -7.61
C GLN A 85 -1.68 -16.48 -8.44
N LEU A 86 -0.48 -16.18 -7.92
CA LEU A 86 0.80 -16.54 -8.56
C LEU A 86 1.19 -18.01 -8.37
N SER A 87 0.70 -18.68 -7.32
CA SER A 87 1.05 -20.07 -7.00
C SER A 87 0.05 -21.11 -7.50
N THR A 88 -1.16 -20.68 -7.89
CA THR A 88 -2.22 -21.56 -8.40
C THR A 88 -2.35 -21.46 -9.91
N ALA A 89 -1.99 -22.54 -10.62
CA ALA A 89 -2.18 -22.66 -12.07
C ALA A 89 -3.64 -23.03 -12.45
N THR A 90 -4.54 -23.15 -11.48
CA THR A 90 -5.94 -23.55 -11.71
C THR A 90 -6.76 -22.37 -12.21
N TYR A 91 -7.13 -22.43 -13.50
CA TYR A 91 -7.92 -21.44 -14.22
C TYR A 91 -9.22 -21.03 -13.49
N ASP A 92 -9.87 -21.96 -12.80
CA ASP A 92 -11.18 -21.77 -12.17
C ASP A 92 -11.20 -20.72 -11.05
N TYR A 93 -10.06 -20.43 -10.44
CA TYR A 93 -9.96 -19.50 -9.31
C TYR A 93 -9.32 -18.15 -9.66
N GLN A 94 -8.80 -17.99 -10.87
CA GLN A 94 -8.09 -16.78 -11.28
C GLN A 94 -8.99 -15.53 -11.34
N VAL A 95 -10.20 -15.64 -11.91
CA VAL A 95 -11.16 -14.53 -11.94
C VAL A 95 -11.69 -14.18 -10.54
N PRO A 96 -12.20 -15.14 -9.74
CA PRO A 96 -12.65 -14.84 -8.39
C PRO A 96 -11.57 -14.21 -7.50
N LEU A 97 -10.32 -14.69 -7.60
CA LEU A 97 -9.18 -14.10 -6.88
C LEU A 97 -8.91 -12.67 -7.33
N ALA A 98 -8.91 -12.40 -8.63
CA ALA A 98 -8.67 -11.04 -9.14
C ALA A 98 -9.74 -10.04 -8.70
N VAL A 99 -11.01 -10.45 -8.72
CA VAL A 99 -12.12 -9.63 -8.21
C VAL A 99 -11.94 -9.37 -6.71
N LEU A 100 -11.62 -10.40 -5.92
CA LEU A 100 -11.40 -10.27 -4.49
C LEU A 100 -10.25 -9.30 -4.19
N ILE A 101 -9.12 -9.44 -4.88
CA ILE A 101 -7.96 -8.55 -4.76
C ILE A 101 -8.36 -7.10 -5.06
N CYS A 102 -9.09 -6.87 -6.15
CA CYS A 102 -9.55 -5.52 -6.51
C CYS A 102 -10.46 -4.91 -5.44
N VAL A 103 -11.44 -5.67 -4.93
CA VAL A 103 -12.32 -5.21 -3.84
C VAL A 103 -11.50 -4.81 -2.61
N PHE A 104 -10.54 -5.63 -2.21
CA PHE A 104 -9.70 -5.33 -1.05
C PHE A 104 -8.74 -4.14 -1.28
N TYR A 105 -8.25 -3.94 -2.50
CA TYR A 105 -7.48 -2.72 -2.83
C TYR A 105 -8.35 -1.46 -2.79
N LEU A 106 -9.60 -1.52 -3.25
CA LEU A 106 -10.55 -0.40 -3.10
C LEU A 106 -10.90 -0.11 -1.64
N LEU A 107 -11.07 -1.16 -0.82
CA LEU A 107 -11.27 -1.00 0.62
C LEU A 107 -10.02 -0.37 1.28
N THR A 108 -8.83 -0.85 0.90
CA THR A 108 -7.56 -0.27 1.36
C THR A 108 -7.44 1.19 0.98
N TRP A 109 -7.80 1.56 -0.25
CA TRP A 109 -7.86 2.94 -0.68
C TRP A 109 -8.79 3.75 0.23
N ARG A 110 -10.00 3.25 0.49
CA ARG A 110 -11.00 3.92 1.33
C ARG A 110 -10.54 4.11 2.77
N PHE A 111 -9.85 3.13 3.33
CA PHE A 111 -9.36 3.13 4.72
C PHE A 111 -7.98 3.79 4.87
N SER A 112 -7.26 4.03 3.78
CA SER A 112 -6.02 4.82 3.78
C SER A 112 -6.21 6.23 4.33
N ARG A 113 -7.46 6.74 4.34
CA ARG A 113 -7.87 7.97 5.03
C ARG A 113 -7.51 8.01 6.51
N ALA A 114 -7.26 6.86 7.15
CA ALA A 114 -6.69 6.83 8.50
C ALA A 114 -5.35 7.59 8.60
N ILE A 115 -4.55 7.54 7.54
CA ILE A 115 -3.25 8.22 7.46
C ILE A 115 -3.47 9.74 7.48
N ASP A 116 -4.46 10.24 6.76
CA ASP A 116 -4.85 11.66 6.76
C ASP A 116 -5.33 12.10 8.15
N LEU A 117 -6.17 11.30 8.81
CA LEU A 117 -6.66 11.59 10.17
C LEU A 117 -5.51 11.64 11.19
N ILE A 118 -4.55 10.71 11.08
CA ILE A 118 -3.35 10.70 11.92
C ILE A 118 -2.50 11.95 11.68
N HIS A 119 -2.29 12.35 10.42
CA HIS A 119 -1.50 13.53 10.10
C HIS A 119 -2.15 14.80 10.62
N ASN A 120 -3.45 14.98 10.35
CA ASN A 120 -4.22 16.14 10.80
C ASN A 120 -4.26 16.30 12.32
N TYR A 121 -4.20 15.20 13.08
CA TYR A 121 -4.06 15.27 14.54
C TYR A 121 -2.75 15.96 14.93
N TRP A 122 -1.64 15.60 14.30
CA TRP A 122 -0.33 16.14 14.66
C TRP A 122 -0.07 17.56 14.13
N GLU A 123 -0.78 18.00 13.09
CA GLU A 123 -0.71 19.39 12.61
C GLU A 123 -1.37 20.40 13.55
N GLN A 124 -2.20 19.95 14.50
CA GLN A 124 -2.87 20.88 15.41
C GLN A 124 -1.88 21.51 16.39
N PRO A 125 -1.91 22.85 16.59
CA PRO A 125 -1.00 23.55 17.50
C PRO A 125 -1.01 23.04 18.95
N ALA A 126 -2.12 22.43 19.37
CA ALA A 126 -2.30 21.86 20.71
C ALA A 126 -1.48 20.57 20.95
N HIS A 127 -0.99 19.92 19.90
CA HIS A 127 -0.34 18.62 19.99
C HIS A 127 1.17 18.74 19.77
N SER A 128 1.90 19.01 20.85
CA SER A 128 3.37 19.08 20.80
C SER A 128 4.01 17.70 20.61
N HIS A 129 5.01 17.63 19.74
CA HIS A 129 5.71 16.40 19.37
C HIS A 129 7.24 16.63 19.36
N PRO A 130 7.88 16.79 20.53
CA PRO A 130 9.33 17.01 20.60
C PRO A 130 10.15 15.80 20.09
N GLU A 131 9.55 14.61 20.02
CA GLU A 131 10.24 13.37 19.65
C GLU A 131 10.42 13.17 18.14
N PHE A 132 9.70 13.92 17.31
CA PHE A 132 9.79 13.84 15.86
C PHE A 132 9.37 15.13 15.17
N GLU A 133 9.87 15.38 13.98
CA GLU A 133 9.35 16.38 13.05
C GLU A 133 8.37 15.72 12.08
N LEU A 134 7.25 16.37 11.81
CA LEU A 134 6.34 15.97 10.75
C LEU A 134 6.97 16.19 9.38
N ALA A 135 6.67 15.29 8.44
CA ALA A 135 6.98 15.54 7.05
C ALA A 135 6.23 16.78 6.55
N SER A 136 6.83 17.50 5.59
CA SER A 136 6.13 18.59 4.92
C SER A 136 4.86 18.08 4.24
N GLU A 137 3.84 18.94 4.15
CA GLU A 137 2.58 18.65 3.47
C GLU A 137 2.81 18.07 2.05
N LYS A 138 3.75 18.64 1.29
CA LYS A 138 4.12 18.14 -0.05
C LYS A 138 4.63 16.69 -0.03
N THR A 139 5.48 16.36 0.95
CA THR A 139 6.01 15.00 1.11
C THR A 139 4.91 14.03 1.53
N PHE A 140 4.01 14.47 2.41
CA PHE A 140 2.86 13.68 2.83
C PHE A 140 1.92 13.36 1.66
N TRP A 141 1.54 14.37 0.87
CA TRP A 141 0.72 14.19 -0.33
C TRP A 141 1.37 13.29 -1.37
N LEU A 142 2.67 13.48 -1.64
CA LEU A 142 3.41 12.63 -2.59
C LEU A 142 3.40 11.17 -2.13
N ARG A 143 3.61 10.91 -0.84
CA ARG A 143 3.53 9.56 -0.26
C ARG A 143 2.14 8.96 -0.43
N GLY A 144 1.08 9.75 -0.17
CA GLY A 144 -0.30 9.34 -0.36
C GLY A 144 -0.62 9.01 -1.82
N LEU A 145 -0.12 9.81 -2.76
CA LEU A 145 -0.27 9.59 -4.21
C LEU A 145 0.42 8.29 -4.63
N ILE A 146 1.68 8.08 -4.26
CA ILE A 146 2.43 6.86 -4.59
C ILE A 146 1.74 5.62 -4.03
N PHE A 147 1.28 5.67 -2.77
CA PHE A 147 0.55 4.57 -2.16
C PHE A 147 -0.72 4.23 -2.95
N LYS A 148 -1.51 5.24 -3.31
CA LYS A 148 -2.73 5.08 -4.12
C LYS A 148 -2.43 4.53 -5.52
N SER A 149 -1.40 5.03 -6.19
CA SER A 149 -0.95 4.50 -7.47
C SER A 149 -0.53 3.02 -7.38
N ALA A 150 0.17 2.63 -6.30
CA ALA A 150 0.54 1.24 -6.07
C ALA A 150 -0.68 0.31 -5.94
N LEU A 151 -1.77 0.77 -5.31
CA LEU A 151 -3.02 0.00 -5.26
C LEU A 151 -3.61 -0.21 -6.65
N VAL A 152 -3.58 0.82 -7.51
CA VAL A 152 -4.08 0.73 -8.89
C VAL A 152 -3.23 -0.22 -9.72
N ILE A 153 -1.91 -0.13 -9.63
CA ILE A 153 -1.00 -1.05 -10.33
C ILE A 153 -1.21 -2.48 -9.83
N GLY A 154 -1.44 -2.69 -8.52
CA GLY A 154 -1.79 -4.00 -7.97
C GLY A 154 -3.08 -4.57 -8.56
N MET A 155 -4.12 -3.74 -8.74
CA MET A 155 -5.36 -4.16 -9.41
C MET A 155 -5.11 -4.54 -10.87
N ILE A 156 -4.37 -3.71 -11.61
CA ILE A 156 -4.03 -3.98 -13.01
C ILE A 156 -3.23 -5.28 -13.14
N LEU A 157 -2.23 -5.48 -12.28
CA LEU A 157 -1.42 -6.70 -12.24
C LEU A 157 -2.30 -7.94 -12.02
N SER A 158 -3.20 -7.90 -11.06
CA SER A 158 -4.09 -9.03 -10.76
C SER A 158 -5.03 -9.36 -11.92
N ILE A 159 -5.55 -8.34 -12.62
CA ILE A 159 -6.35 -8.52 -13.84
C ILE A 159 -5.50 -9.10 -14.97
N LEU A 160 -4.28 -8.59 -15.17
CA LEU A 160 -3.36 -9.08 -16.20
C LEU A 160 -2.98 -10.55 -15.98
N ILE A 161 -2.75 -10.95 -14.72
CA ILE A 161 -2.48 -12.36 -14.37
C ILE A 161 -3.70 -13.21 -14.72
N ALA A 162 -4.90 -12.82 -14.29
CA ALA A 162 -6.11 -13.59 -14.60
C ALA A 162 -6.34 -13.74 -16.11
N VAL A 163 -6.18 -12.65 -16.89
CA VAL A 163 -6.29 -12.68 -18.36
C VAL A 163 -5.18 -13.54 -18.98
N GLY A 164 -3.94 -13.37 -18.52
CA GLY A 164 -2.77 -14.12 -18.97
C GLY A 164 -2.95 -15.62 -18.78
N THR A 165 -3.40 -16.03 -17.60
CA THR A 165 -3.68 -17.43 -17.32
C THR A 165 -4.85 -17.92 -18.17
N ILE A 166 -6.04 -17.31 -18.11
CA ILE A 166 -7.24 -17.81 -18.82
C ILE A 166 -7.07 -17.98 -20.32
N TYR A 167 -6.48 -17.00 -20.99
CA TYR A 167 -6.42 -16.98 -22.46
C TYR A 167 -5.14 -17.58 -23.01
N PHE A 168 -4.08 -17.69 -22.21
CA PHE A 168 -2.74 -18.04 -22.70
C PHE A 168 -1.99 -19.09 -21.88
N GLY A 169 -2.51 -19.49 -20.71
CA GLY A 169 -1.88 -20.50 -19.86
C GLY A 169 -0.53 -20.09 -19.26
N ILE A 170 -0.32 -18.78 -19.08
CA ILE A 170 0.82 -18.18 -18.38
C ILE A 170 0.60 -18.30 -16.87
#